data_AF-A0A1G2T3L2-F1
#
_entry.id   AF-A0A1G2T3L2-F1
#
_cell.length_a   1.000
_cell.length_b   1.000
_cell.length_c   1.000
_cell.angle_alpha   90.00
_cell.angle_beta   90.00
_cell.angle_gamma   90.00
#
_symmetry.space_group_name_H-M   'P 1'
#
loop_
_entity.id
_entity.type
_entity.pdbx_description
1 polymer ?
#
loop_
_entity_poly.entity_id
_entity_poly.type
_entity_poly.pdbx_seq_one_letter_code
_entity_poly.pdbx_strand_id
1 'polypeptide(L)'
;MKKVIIATLALAPALAFAQSLGNIETLITSIGRVVALALPIVVAIALLVFFWGLVKFIFAQGNEESKADAKRIMLWGIIALFVMISVWGLVLFVGNALGIKQGEVIIVPTVPNI
;
A
#
# COMPACT_ATOMS: atom_id res chain seq x y z
N MET A 1 39.28 9.69 -34.79
CA MET A 1 39.10 9.84 -33.32
C MET A 1 37.88 10.71 -32.97
N LYS A 2 37.79 11.97 -33.42
CA LYS A 2 36.61 12.86 -33.22
C LYS A 2 35.24 12.25 -33.51
N LYS A 3 35.10 11.49 -34.61
CA LYS A 3 33.81 10.91 -35.05
C LYS A 3 33.31 9.78 -34.14
N VAL A 4 34.23 9.05 -33.50
CA VAL A 4 33.89 7.95 -32.58
C VAL A 4 33.39 8.50 -31.25
N ILE A 5 34.02 9.57 -30.76
CA ILE A 5 33.63 10.25 -29.51
C ILE A 5 32.23 10.89 -29.64
N ILE A 6 31.91 11.47 -30.79
CA ILE A 6 30.57 12.06 -31.03
C ILE A 6 29.50 10.97 -31.10
N ALA A 7 29.81 9.82 -31.73
CA ALA A 7 28.90 8.69 -31.82
C ALA A 7 28.63 8.04 -30.46
N THR A 8 29.65 7.88 -29.61
CA THR A 8 29.47 7.34 -28.25
C THR A 8 28.73 8.32 -27.33
N LEU A 9 28.98 9.63 -27.45
CA LEU A 9 28.26 10.64 -26.68
C LEU A 9 26.79 10.76 -27.08
N ALA A 10 26.46 10.56 -28.37
CA ALA A 10 25.09 10.54 -28.86
C ALA A 10 24.30 9.30 -28.41
N LEU A 11 24.97 8.16 -28.19
CA LEU A 11 24.34 6.94 -27.65
C LEU A 11 24.35 6.86 -26.12
N ALA A 12 25.12 7.71 -25.41
CA ALA A 12 25.21 7.69 -23.95
C ALA A 12 23.86 7.81 -23.21
N PRO A 13 22.91 8.66 -23.65
CA PRO A 13 21.59 8.73 -23.00
C PRO A 13 20.81 7.42 -23.13
N ALA A 14 20.82 6.80 -24.31
CA ALA A 14 20.12 5.54 -24.54
C ALA A 14 20.65 4.40 -23.65
N LEU A 15 21.97 4.39 -23.39
CA LEU A 15 22.59 3.42 -22.49
C LEU A 15 22.27 3.72 -21.01
N ALA A 16 22.15 4.99 -20.62
CA ALA A 16 21.70 5.37 -19.27
C ALA A 16 20.25 4.96 -18.99
N PHE A 17 19.36 5.11 -19.98
CA PHE A 17 17.97 4.63 -19.89
C PHE A 17 17.83 3.10 -20.02
N ALA A 18 18.85 2.40 -20.54
CA ALA A 18 18.87 0.94 -20.63
C ALA A 18 19.42 0.23 -19.38
N GLN A 19 19.91 0.99 -18.38
CA GLN A 19 20.42 0.42 -17.14
C GLN A 19 19.28 -0.22 -16.34
N SER A 20 19.20 -1.56 -16.37
CA SER A 20 18.24 -2.34 -15.59
C SER A 20 18.53 -2.21 -14.10
N LEU A 21 17.55 -1.72 -13.34
CA LEU A 21 17.58 -1.60 -11.88
C LEU A 21 17.09 -2.90 -11.19
N GLY A 22 17.27 -4.07 -11.80
CA GLY A 22 16.62 -5.32 -11.38
C GLY A 22 16.76 -5.67 -9.88
N ASN A 23 17.90 -5.35 -9.26
CA ASN A 23 18.08 -5.52 -7.81
C ASN A 23 17.18 -4.59 -6.99
N ILE A 24 17.07 -3.31 -7.38
CA ILE A 24 16.21 -2.33 -6.70
C ILE A 24 14.73 -2.64 -6.94
N GLU A 25 14.38 -3.06 -8.15
CA GLU A 25 13.02 -3.51 -8.48
C GLU A 25 12.62 -4.73 -7.63
N THR A 26 13.52 -5.70 -7.48
CA THR A 26 13.31 -6.87 -6.63
C THR A 26 13.12 -6.47 -5.16
N LEU A 27 13.88 -5.49 -4.66
CA LEU A 27 13.74 -4.99 -3.29
C LEU A 27 12.39 -4.27 -3.09
N ILE A 28 12.01 -3.37 -3.99
CA ILE A 28 10.75 -2.62 -3.91
C ILE A 28 9.55 -3.56 -3.96
N THR A 29 9.57 -4.53 -4.89
CA THR A 29 8.50 -5.52 -5.02
C THR A 29 8.43 -6.46 -3.81
N SER A 30 9.57 -6.83 -3.22
CA SER A 30 9.62 -7.63 -2.00
C SER A 30 9.02 -6.89 -0.80
N ILE A 31 9.38 -5.62 -0.62
CA ILE A 31 8.81 -4.77 0.44
C ILE A 31 7.30 -4.61 0.22
N GLY A 32 6.89 -4.31 -1.01
CA GLY A 32 5.48 -4.21 -1.37
C GLY A 32 4.68 -5.47 -1.03
N ARG A 33 5.25 -6.66 -1.27
CA ARG A 33 4.63 -7.95 -0.92
C ARG A 33 4.50 -8.13 0.60
N VAL A 34 5.53 -7.78 1.37
CA VAL A 34 5.47 -7.84 2.84
C VAL A 34 4.40 -6.91 3.38
N VAL A 35 4.33 -5.68 2.88
CA VAL A 35 3.30 -4.70 3.27
C VAL A 35 1.91 -5.19 2.89
N ALA A 36 1.73 -5.71 1.68
CA ALA A 36 0.45 -6.26 1.21
C ALA A 36 -0.04 -7.43 2.08
N LEU A 37 0.87 -8.27 2.60
CA LEU A 37 0.54 -9.34 3.53
C LEU A 37 0.26 -8.83 4.94
N ALA A 38 0.96 -7.80 5.40
CA ALA A 38 0.76 -7.23 6.73
C ALA A 38 -0.56 -6.46 6.85
N LEU A 39 -0.96 -5.73 5.81
CA LEU A 39 -2.18 -4.90 5.81
C LEU A 39 -3.45 -5.61 6.33
N PRO A 40 -3.87 -6.78 5.81
CA PRO A 40 -5.07 -7.47 6.31
C PRO A 40 -4.94 -7.87 7.79
N ILE A 41 -3.73 -8.17 8.27
CA ILE A 41 -3.47 -8.49 9.67
C ILE A 41 -3.71 -7.26 10.55
N VAL A 42 -3.21 -6.09 10.14
CA VAL A 42 -3.41 -4.86 10.92
C VAL A 42 -4.89 -4.46 10.94
N VAL A 43 -5.60 -4.61 9.83
CA VAL A 43 -7.07 -4.37 9.77
C VAL A 43 -7.81 -5.30 10.73
N ALA A 44 -7.46 -6.59 10.76
CA ALA A 44 -8.05 -7.55 11.69
C ALA A 44 -7.81 -7.16 13.16
N ILE A 45 -6.58 -6.76 13.50
CA ILE A 45 -6.25 -6.29 14.85
C ILE A 45 -7.03 -5.03 15.21
N ALA A 46 -7.14 -4.06 14.29
CA ALA A 46 -7.89 -2.83 14.53
C ALA A 46 -9.39 -3.13 14.80
N LEU A 47 -9.98 -4.07 14.06
CA LEU A 47 -11.34 -4.56 14.31
C LEU A 47 -11.46 -5.22 15.69
N LEU A 48 -10.50 -6.07 16.07
CA LEU A 48 -10.50 -6.71 17.39
C LEU A 48 -10.42 -5.69 18.52
N VAL A 49 -9.57 -4.67 18.40
CA VAL A 49 -9.45 -3.59 19.39
C VAL A 49 -10.75 -2.77 19.47
N PHE A 50 -11.38 -2.50 18.33
CA PHE A 50 -12.68 -1.83 18.29
C PHE A 50 -13.75 -2.65 19.03
N PHE A 51 -13.88 -3.95 18.73
CA PHE A 51 -14.82 -4.84 19.42
C PHE A 51 -14.51 -4.98 20.90
N TRP A 52 -13.24 -5.00 21.28
CA TRP A 52 -12.83 -5.00 22.68
C TRP A 52 -13.34 -3.75 23.42
N GLY A 53 -13.19 -2.58 22.80
CA GLY A 53 -13.76 -1.32 23.30
C GLY A 53 -15.28 -1.38 23.43
N LEU A 54 -15.97 -1.96 22.44
CA LEU A 54 -17.42 -2.11 22.43
C LEU A 54 -17.91 -3.02 23.57
N VAL A 55 -17.26 -4.17 23.75
CA VAL A 55 -17.55 -5.10 24.84
C VAL A 55 -17.35 -4.39 26.18
N LYS A 56 -16.23 -3.71 26.39
CA LYS A 56 -15.96 -2.95 27.63
C LYS A 56 -17.01 -1.84 27.85
N PHE A 57 -17.49 -1.20 26.79
CA PHE A 57 -18.50 -0.16 26.87
C PHE A 57 -19.85 -0.71 27.34
N ILE A 58 -20.27 -1.87 26.82
CA ILE A 58 -21.52 -2.53 27.20
C ILE A 58 -21.47 -3.00 28.67
N PHE A 59 -20.32 -3.53 29.11
CA PHE A 59 -20.16 -4.02 30.48
C PHE A 59 -19.90 -2.93 31.53
N ALA A 60 -19.58 -1.70 31.14
CA ALA A 60 -19.29 -0.58 32.04
C ALA A 60 -20.55 0.03 32.73
N GLN A 61 -21.55 -0.80 33.09
CA GLN A 61 -22.78 -0.32 33.72
C GLN A 61 -22.49 0.38 35.05
N GLY A 62 -23.05 1.59 35.23
CA GLY A 62 -22.96 2.36 36.47
C GLY A 62 -21.67 3.15 36.73
N ASN A 63 -20.60 2.96 35.95
CA ASN A 63 -19.33 3.69 36.11
C ASN A 63 -19.06 4.59 34.90
N GLU A 64 -19.22 5.91 35.09
CA GLU A 64 -18.99 6.94 34.08
C GLU A 64 -17.55 6.93 33.52
N GLU A 65 -16.56 6.69 34.39
CA GLU A 65 -15.14 6.66 34.04
C GLU A 65 -14.82 5.45 33.15
N SER A 66 -15.33 4.27 33.51
CA SER A 66 -15.17 3.05 32.71
C SER A 66 -15.82 3.18 31.32
N LYS A 67 -16.95 3.89 31.22
CA LYS A 67 -17.59 4.20 29.94
C LYS A 67 -16.74 5.17 29.10
N ALA A 68 -16.16 6.19 29.71
CA ALA A 68 -15.30 7.16 29.02
C ALA A 68 -14.06 6.47 28.43
N ASP A 69 -13.42 5.60 29.20
CA ASP A 69 -12.28 4.81 28.73
C ASP A 69 -12.64 3.87 27.57
N ALA A 70 -13.77 3.17 27.69
CA ALA A 70 -14.23 2.27 26.64
C ALA A 70 -14.55 3.03 25.34
N LYS A 71 -15.19 4.20 25.43
CA LYS A 71 -15.40 5.10 24.29
C LYS A 71 -14.08 5.54 23.65
N ARG A 72 -13.06 5.84 24.46
CA ARG A 72 -11.73 6.22 23.95
C ARG A 72 -11.12 5.09 23.11
N ILE A 73 -11.18 3.85 23.60
CA ILE A 73 -10.67 2.68 22.88
C ILE A 73 -11.41 2.48 21.56
N MET A 74 -12.75 2.56 21.58
CA MET A 74 -13.57 2.46 20.36
C MET A 74 -13.20 3.56 19.35
N LEU A 75 -13.03 4.80 19.81
CA LEU A 75 -12.70 5.93 18.96
C LEU A 75 -11.34 5.72 18.27
N TRP A 76 -10.32 5.28 19.01
CA TRP A 76 -9.01 4.95 18.44
C TRP A 76 -9.09 3.80 17.43
N GLY A 77 -9.90 2.77 17.70
CA GLY A 77 -10.17 1.69 16.75
C GLY A 77 -10.83 2.19 15.46
N ILE A 78 -11.85 3.05 15.56
CA ILE A 78 -12.52 3.66 14.41
C ILE A 78 -11.54 4.53 13.62
N ILE A 79 -10.74 5.36 14.27
CA ILE A 79 -9.76 6.22 13.59
C ILE A 79 -8.76 5.37 12.81
N ALA A 80 -8.23 4.30 13.41
CA ALA A 80 -7.30 3.40 12.73
C ALA A 80 -7.93 2.76 11.49
N LEU A 81 -9.16 2.25 11.60
CA LEU A 81 -9.90 1.67 10.47
C LEU A 81 -10.20 2.72 9.39
N PHE A 82 -10.62 3.91 9.79
CA PHE A 82 -10.92 5.01 8.88
C PHE A 82 -9.71 5.43 8.07
N VAL A 83 -8.55 5.59 8.70
CA VAL A 83 -7.31 5.95 8.00
C VAL A 83 -6.92 4.87 6.99
N MET A 84 -6.97 3.59 7.38
CA MET A 84 -6.64 2.48 6.47
C MET A 84 -7.54 2.45 5.23
N ILE A 85 -8.86 2.57 5.42
CA ILE A 85 -9.83 2.57 4.32
C ILE A 85 -9.68 3.83 3.47
N SER A 86 -9.45 4.99 4.10
CA SER A 86 -9.29 6.27 3.41
C SER A 86 -8.06 6.30 2.50
N VAL A 87 -6.94 5.71 2.91
CA VAL A 87 -5.74 5.63 2.06
C VAL A 87 -6.04 4.83 0.79
N TRP A 88 -6.67 3.65 0.90
CA TRP A 88 -7.04 2.86 -0.28
C TRP A 88 -8.11 3.53 -1.13
N GLY A 89 -9.12 4.14 -0.50
CA GLY A 89 -10.14 4.91 -1.20
C GLY A 89 -9.55 6.07 -2.00
N LEU A 90 -8.57 6.79 -1.43
CA LEU A 90 -7.86 7.85 -2.12
C LEU A 90 -6.98 7.34 -3.26
N VAL A 91 -6.26 6.24 -3.05
CA VAL A 91 -5.43 5.60 -4.10
C VAL A 91 -6.29 5.16 -5.28
N LEU A 92 -7.46 4.59 -5.02
CA LEU A 92 -8.43 4.21 -6.06
C LEU A 92 -9.01 5.44 -6.76
N PHE A 93 -9.39 6.48 -6.01
CA PHE A 93 -9.92 7.73 -6.56
C PHE A 93 -8.92 8.40 -7.51
N VAL A 94 -7.67 8.55 -7.08
CA VAL A 94 -6.59 9.12 -7.89
C VAL A 94 -6.26 8.22 -9.08
N GLY A 95 -6.22 6.89 -8.87
CA GLY A 95 -6.01 5.92 -9.95
C GLY A 95 -7.04 6.07 -11.06
N ASN A 96 -8.31 6.14 -10.70
CA ASN A 96 -9.41 6.35 -11.65
C ASN A 96 -9.31 7.71 -12.35
N ALA A 97 -8.98 8.78 -11.62
CA ALA A 97 -8.81 10.11 -12.20
C ALA A 97 -7.67 10.18 -13.22
N LEU A 98 -6.62 9.38 -13.05
CA LEU A 98 -5.47 9.29 -13.95
C LEU A 98 -5.62 8.19 -15.01
N GLY A 99 -6.75 7.48 -15.08
CA GLY A 99 -6.97 6.37 -16.02
C GLY A 99 -6.14 5.12 -15.72
N ILE A 100 -5.62 4.99 -14.50
CA ILE A 100 -4.85 3.82 -14.05
C ILE A 100 -5.83 2.74 -13.59
N LYS A 101 -5.92 1.66 -14.36
CA LYS A 101 -6.69 0.48 -13.98
C LYS A 101 -5.97 -0.29 -12.87
N GLN A 102 -6.45 -0.17 -11.64
CA GLN A 102 -5.93 -0.92 -10.50
C GLN A 102 -6.67 -2.27 -10.38
N GLY A 103 -5.93 -3.39 -10.30
CA GLY A 103 -6.48 -4.72 -10.02
C GLY A 103 -6.76 -5.63 -11.22
N GLU A 104 -6.47 -5.21 -12.47
CA GLU A 104 -6.43 -6.15 -13.60
C GLU A 104 -5.09 -6.92 -13.58
N VAL A 105 -5.15 -8.26 -13.64
CA VAL A 105 -3.97 -9.07 -13.97
C VAL A 105 -3.58 -8.69 -15.39
N ILE A 106 -2.49 -7.93 -15.54
CA ILE A 106 -1.92 -7.64 -16.85
C ILE A 106 -1.32 -8.95 -17.37
N ILE A 107 -2.09 -9.66 -18.18
CA ILE A 107 -1.57 -10.72 -19.05
C ILE A 107 -0.69 -10.07 -20.09
N VAL A 108 0.61 -9.98 -19.78
CA VAL A 108 1.60 -9.58 -20.76
C VAL A 108 1.68 -10.67 -21.84
N PRO A 109 1.59 -10.31 -23.14
CA PRO A 109 1.74 -11.28 -24.21
C PRO A 109 3.09 -11.99 -24.09
N THR A 110 3.08 -13.30 -23.90
CA THR A 110 4.29 -14.11 -23.95
C THR A 110 4.63 -14.38 -25.41
N VAL A 111 5.93 -14.33 -25.73
CA VAL A 111 6.40 -14.78 -27.04
C VAL A 111 6.18 -16.30 -27.08
N PRO A 112 5.50 -16.86 -28.09
CA PRO A 112 5.37 -18.30 -28.24
C PRO A 112 6.76 -18.93 -28.22
N ASN A 113 6.91 -19.94 -27.36
CA ASN A 113 8.14 -20.69 -27.17
C ASN A 113 8.61 -21.24 -28.53
N ILE A 114 9.78 -20.80 -29.01
CA ILE A 114 10.56 -21.54 -30.01
C ILE A 114 11.33 -22.66 -29.32
#